data_AF-A0A958MNE4-F1
#
_entry.id   AF-A0A958MNE4-F1
#
_cell.length_a   1.000
_cell.length_b   1.000
_cell.length_c   1.000
_cell.angle_alpha   90.00
_cell.angle_beta   90.00
_cell.angle_gamma   90.00
#
_symmetry.space_group_name_H-M   'P 1'
#
loop_
_entity.id
_entity.type
_entity.pdbx_description
1 polymer ?
#
loop_
_entity_poly.entity_id
_entity_poly.type
_entity_poly.pdbx_seq_one_letter_code
_entity_poly.pdbx_strand_id
1 'polypeptide(L)'
;MYKLLIRPLFFLFDPEKIHHFTFSLIRFSCKIPGMKSLFKRLYHIEDQSLERHLFGLHFKNPVGLAAGFDKDAKLYNELSSFGFGFIEI
;
A
#
# COMPACT_ATOMS: atom_id res chain seq x y z
N MET A 1 -4.51 10.01 14.11
CA MET A 1 -5.77 9.52 13.50
C MET A 1 -5.82 7.99 13.38
N TYR A 2 -4.95 7.33 12.59
CA TYR A 2 -5.02 5.87 12.36
C TYR A 2 -5.05 5.04 13.66
N LYS A 3 -4.06 5.22 14.55
CA LYS A 3 -3.95 4.44 15.80
C LYS A 3 -5.09 4.67 16.79
N LEU A 4 -5.69 5.86 16.78
CA LEU A 4 -6.67 6.30 17.78
C LEU A 4 -8.12 6.09 17.35
N LEU A 5 -8.40 6.05 16.04
CA LEU A 5 -9.77 5.99 15.50
C LEU A 5 -9.95 4.81 14.55
N ILE A 6 -9.16 4.75 13.47
CA ILE A 6 -9.34 3.77 12.40
C ILE A 6 -9.05 2.35 12.90
N ARG A 7 -7.89 2.15 13.55
CA ARG A 7 -7.47 0.85 14.05
C ARG A 7 -8.45 0.25 15.09
N PRO A 8 -8.84 0.96 16.17
CA PRO A 8 -9.78 0.39 17.13
C PRO A 8 -11.14 0.10 16.50
N LEU A 9 -11.64 0.94 15.58
CA LEU A 9 -12.87 0.67 14.84
C LEU A 9 -12.77 -0.59 13.98
N PHE A 10 -11.68 -0.73 13.21
CA PHE A 10 -11.50 -1.85 12.28
C PHE A 10 -11.32 -3.18 13.02
N PHE A 11 -10.79 -3.16 14.25
CA PHE A 11 -10.58 -4.35 15.07
C PHE A 11 -11.88 -4.89 15.70
N LEU A 12 -13.00 -4.18 15.56
CA LEU A 12 -14.32 -4.68 15.96
C LEU A 12 -14.93 -5.63 14.93
N PHE A 13 -14.33 -5.76 13.74
CA PHE A 13 -14.83 -6.58 12.64
C PHE A 13 -14.00 -7.85 12.48
N ASP A 14 -14.59 -8.86 11.85
CA ASP A 14 -13.88 -10.06 11.43
C ASP A 14 -12.66 -9.70 10.55
N PRO A 15 -11.46 -10.27 10.83
CA PRO A 15 -10.22 -9.91 10.13
C PRO A 15 -10.29 -10.08 8.60
N GLU A 16 -10.94 -11.12 8.11
CA GLU A 16 -11.03 -11.39 6.68
C GLU A 16 -12.04 -10.44 6.01
N LYS A 17 -13.17 -10.20 6.67
CA LYS A 17 -14.16 -9.22 6.19
C LYS A 17 -13.59 -7.81 6.11
N ILE A 18 -12.88 -7.35 7.15
CA ILE A 18 -12.31 -5.99 7.16
C ILE A 18 -11.14 -5.87 6.18
N HIS A 19 -10.40 -6.94 5.95
CA HIS A 19 -9.39 -7.01 4.90
C HIS A 19 -10.03 -6.80 3.52
N HIS A 20 -11.04 -7.58 3.14
CA HIS A 20 -11.75 -7.43 1.86
C HIS A 20 -12.44 -6.08 1.69
N PHE A 21 -13.03 -5.56 2.78
CA PHE A 21 -13.60 -4.22 2.79
C PHE A 21 -12.54 -3.16 2.49
N THR A 22 -11.40 -3.19 3.19
CA THR A 22 -10.28 -2.25 2.99
C THR A 22 -9.72 -2.36 1.57
N PHE A 23 -9.59 -3.59 1.07
CA PHE A 23 -9.13 -3.89 -0.29
C PHE A 23 -10.06 -3.24 -1.34
N SER A 24 -11.37 -3.38 -1.14
CA SER A 24 -12.38 -2.76 -1.98
C SER A 24 -12.35 -1.23 -1.88
N LEU A 25 -12.22 -0.70 -0.67
CA LEU A 25 -12.12 0.74 -0.42
C LEU A 25 -10.95 1.36 -1.18
N ILE A 26 -9.74 0.79 -1.05
CA ILE A 26 -8.55 1.25 -1.78
C ILE A 26 -8.80 1.20 -3.29
N ARG A 27 -9.36 0.09 -3.80
CA ARG A 27 -9.67 -0.07 -5.22
C ARG A 27 -10.59 1.02 -5.75
N PHE A 28 -11.66 1.34 -5.01
CA PHE A 28 -12.62 2.36 -5.41
C PHE A 28 -12.07 3.78 -5.24
N SER A 29 -11.37 4.08 -4.16
CA SER A 29 -10.74 5.39 -3.94
C SER A 29 -9.75 5.73 -5.06
N CYS A 30 -8.97 4.75 -5.51
CA CYS A 30 -8.01 4.93 -6.59
C CYS A 30 -8.62 5.12 -7.99
N LYS A 31 -9.92 4.87 -8.17
CA LYS A 31 -10.64 5.20 -9.42
C LYS A 31 -11.01 6.68 -9.52
N ILE A 32 -11.00 7.40 -8.39
CA ILE A 32 -11.29 8.84 -8.36
C ILE A 32 -10.08 9.58 -8.96
N PRO A 33 -10.29 10.44 -9.98
CA PRO A 33 -9.21 11.24 -10.56
C PRO A 33 -8.44 12.03 -9.49
N GLY A 34 -7.11 12.00 -9.56
CA GLY A 34 -6.23 12.68 -8.62
C GLY A 34 -5.91 11.90 -7.33
N MET A 35 -6.66 10.86 -6.98
CA MET A 35 -6.41 10.15 -5.71
C MET A 35 -5.09 9.40 -5.66
N LYS A 36 -4.69 8.72 -6.74
CA LYS A 36 -3.37 8.08 -6.80
C LYS A 36 -2.24 9.10 -6.61
N SER A 37 -2.38 10.31 -7.17
CA SER A 37 -1.41 11.40 -7.01
C SER A 37 -1.36 11.90 -5.56
N LEU A 38 -2.54 12.04 -4.92
CA LEU A 38 -2.60 12.43 -3.51
C LEU A 38 -1.92 11.40 -2.61
N PHE A 39 -2.16 10.10 -2.81
CA PHE A 39 -1.50 9.06 -2.02
C PHE A 39 0.01 9.07 -2.20
N LYS A 40 0.50 9.19 -3.45
CA LYS A 40 1.94 9.33 -3.70
C LYS A 40 2.51 10.53 -2.97
N ARG A 41 1.86 11.70 -3.04
CA ARG A 41 2.34 12.91 -2.34
C ARG A 41 2.37 12.75 -0.82
N LEU A 42 1.47 11.96 -0.24
CA LEU A 42 1.40 11.75 1.22
C LEU A 42 2.36 10.66 1.71
N TYR A 43 2.64 9.65 0.90
CA TYR A 43 3.30 8.42 1.36
C TYR A 43 4.61 8.09 0.65
N HIS A 44 4.88 8.63 -0.55
CA HIS A 44 6.19 8.44 -1.18
C HIS A 44 7.22 9.34 -0.49
N ILE A 45 8.31 8.71 -0.06
CA ILE A 45 9.50 9.38 0.45
C ILE A 45 10.61 9.10 -0.56
N GLU A 46 11.14 10.16 -1.17
CA GLU A 46 12.24 10.08 -2.13
C GLU A 46 13.52 10.56 -1.42
N ASP A 47 14.42 9.63 -1.14
CA ASP A 47 15.71 9.89 -0.50
C ASP A 47 16.73 8.91 -1.09
N GLN A 48 17.81 9.44 -1.67
CA GLN A 48 18.87 8.65 -2.31
C GLN A 48 19.51 7.64 -1.34
N SER A 49 19.53 7.93 -0.03
CA SER A 49 20.04 7.01 0.99
C SER A 49 19.20 5.75 1.18
N LEU A 50 17.94 5.76 0.71
CA LEU A 50 17.04 4.62 0.76
C LEU A 50 17.17 3.71 -0.46
N GLU A 51 17.70 4.19 -1.57
CA GLU A 51 17.78 3.42 -2.81
C GLU A 51 18.64 2.15 -2.66
N ARG A 52 18.21 1.04 -3.27
CA ARG A 52 18.93 -0.24 -3.23
C ARG A 52 19.07 -0.83 -4.63
N HIS A 53 20.27 -1.31 -4.93
CA HIS A 53 20.52 -2.13 -6.10
C HIS A 53 20.78 -3.56 -5.64
N LEU A 54 19.84 -4.47 -5.92
CA LEU A 54 19.90 -5.86 -5.48
C LEU A 54 19.41 -6.74 -6.62
N PHE A 55 20.09 -7.87 -6.85
CA PHE A 55 19.69 -8.85 -7.88
C PHE A 55 19.53 -8.26 -9.30
N GLY A 56 20.31 -7.22 -9.63
CA GLY A 56 20.20 -6.50 -10.91
C GLY A 56 19.00 -5.55 -11.02
N LEU A 57 18.21 -5.38 -9.96
CA LEU A 57 17.05 -4.50 -9.89
C LEU A 57 17.38 -3.25 -9.07
N HIS A 58 16.71 -2.14 -9.39
CA HIS A 58 16.76 -0.90 -8.62
C HIS A 58 15.45 -0.71 -7.85
N PHE A 59 15.57 -0.55 -6.53
CA PHE A 59 14.47 -0.29 -5.62
C PHE A 59 14.61 1.11 -5.06
N LYS A 60 13.53 1.91 -5.12
CA LYS A 60 13.52 3.28 -4.61
C LYS A 60 13.73 3.37 -3.09
N ASN A 61 13.35 2.32 -2.37
CA ASN A 61 13.55 2.18 -0.93
C ASN A 61 13.56 0.68 -0.54
N PRO A 62 14.02 0.31 0.66
CA PRO A 62 14.18 -1.09 1.04
C PRO A 62 12.89 -1.73 1.61
N VAL A 63 11.79 -0.99 1.69
CA VAL A 63 10.54 -1.45 2.34
C VAL A 63 9.57 -1.98 1.30
N GLY A 64 9.26 -3.27 1.38
CA GLY A 64 8.28 -3.92 0.51
C GLY A 64 6.98 -4.29 1.22
N LEU A 65 5.93 -4.49 0.43
CA LEU A 65 4.72 -5.18 0.88
C LEU A 65 4.89 -6.68 0.66
N ALA A 66 4.81 -7.46 1.73
CA ALA A 66 5.02 -8.91 1.68
C ALA A 66 3.86 -9.65 0.99
N ALA A 67 4.17 -10.86 0.51
CA ALA A 67 3.21 -11.77 -0.09
C ALA A 67 2.03 -12.07 0.85
N GLY A 68 0.92 -12.52 0.25
CA GLY A 68 -0.29 -12.87 1.00
C GLY A 68 -1.19 -11.68 1.32
N PHE A 69 -0.75 -10.43 1.12
CA PHE A 69 -1.63 -9.26 1.20
C PHE A 69 -2.50 -9.11 -0.05
N ASP A 70 -1.90 -9.18 -1.25
CA ASP A 70 -2.62 -9.20 -2.53
C ASP A 70 -2.42 -10.55 -3.24
N LYS A 71 -3.05 -11.60 -2.71
CA LYS A 71 -2.88 -13.00 -3.18
C LYS A 71 -3.20 -13.23 -4.66
N ASP A 72 -4.03 -12.37 -5.24
CA ASP A 72 -4.59 -12.57 -6.57
C ASP A 72 -4.15 -11.49 -7.58
N ALA A 73 -3.12 -10.69 -7.25
CA ALA A 73 -2.62 -9.57 -8.07
C ALA A 73 -3.71 -8.55 -8.48
N LYS A 74 -4.67 -8.27 -7.59
CA LYS A 74 -5.84 -7.43 -7.89
C LYS A 74 -5.64 -5.94 -7.60
N LEU A 75 -4.63 -5.56 -6.81
CA LEU A 75 -4.49 -4.21 -6.25
C LEU A 75 -3.04 -3.69 -6.19
N TYR A 76 -2.06 -4.49 -6.62
CA TYR A 76 -0.63 -4.10 -6.60
C TYR A 76 -0.36 -2.71 -7.22
N ASN A 77 -1.07 -2.34 -8.30
CA ASN A 77 -0.95 -1.02 -8.92
C ASN A 77 -1.40 0.12 -7.99
N GLU A 78 -2.51 -0.06 -7.30
CA GLU A 78 -3.01 0.91 -6.31
C GLU A 78 -2.09 0.96 -5.09
N LEU A 79 -1.69 -0.21 -4.58
CA LEU A 79 -0.80 -0.36 -3.43
C LEU A 79 0.58 0.28 -3.67
N SER A 80 1.06 0.32 -4.92
CA SER A 80 2.31 1.00 -5.28
C SER A 80 2.30 2.51 -4.96
N SER A 81 1.12 3.11 -4.80
CA SER A 81 0.97 4.53 -4.45
C SER A 81 1.20 4.81 -2.96
N PHE A 82 1.38 3.78 -2.12
CA PHE A 82 1.54 3.90 -0.66
C PHE A 82 3.00 3.89 -0.18
N GLY A 83 3.97 4.05 -1.09
CA GLY A 83 5.38 4.26 -0.73
C GLY A 83 6.26 3.02 -0.69
N PHE A 84 5.71 1.83 -0.96
CA PHE A 84 6.52 0.60 -1.02
C PHE A 84 7.51 0.64 -2.19
N GLY A 85 8.75 0.21 -1.94
CA GLY A 85 9.80 0.06 -2.95
C GLY A 85 9.56 -1.16 -3.85
N PHE A 86 8.85 -2.17 -3.35
CA PHE A 86 8.40 -3.34 -4.10
C PHE A 86 7.15 -3.96 -3.47
N ILE A 87 6.42 -4.77 -4.24
CA ILE A 87 5.25 -5.52 -3.79
C ILE A 87 5.46 -6.96 -4.20
N GLU A 88 5.39 -7.86 -3.24
CA GLU A 88 5.40 -9.30 -3.46
C GLU A 88 3.94 -9.79 -3.46
N ILE A 89 3.62 -10.62 -4.45
CA ILE A 89 2.28 -11.15 -4.71
C ILE A 89 2.34 -12.65 -4.46
#